data_AF-A0A1M5D126-F1
#
_entry.id   AF-A0A1M5D126-F1
#
_cell.length_a   1.000
_cell.length_b   1.000
_cell.length_c   1.000
_cell.angle_alpha   90.00
_cell.angle_beta   90.00
_cell.angle_gamma   90.00
#
_symmetry.space_group_name_H-M   'P 1'
#
loop_
_entity.id
_entity.type
_entity.pdbx_description
1 polymer ?
#
loop_
_entity_poly.entity_id
_entity_poly.type
_entity_poly.pdbx_seq_one_letter_code
_entity_poly.pdbx_strand_id
1 'polypeptide(L)' 'MADPPLCSPSDLRTWVTLGDLLDMHEALDLKAFAAEKAEREREQRR' A
#
# COMPACT_ATOMS: atom_id res chain seq x y z
N MET A 1 1.63 9.36 12.54
CA MET A 1 0.23 9.25 12.08
C MET A 1 0.11 7.92 11.39
N ALA A 2 -0.91 7.12 11.69
CA ALA A 2 -1.16 5.89 10.93
C ALA A 2 -1.56 6.28 9.50
N ASP A 3 -1.17 5.46 8.51
CA ASP A 3 -1.63 5.66 7.14
C ASP A 3 -3.17 5.59 7.10
N PRO A 4 -3.82 6.43 6.26
CA PRO A 4 -5.25 6.38 6.11
C PRO A 4 -5.69 5.01 5.57
N PRO A 5 -6.87 4.51 5.99
CA PRO A 5 -7.38 3.23 5.52
C PRO A 5 -7.65 3.27 4.01
N LEU A 6 -7.37 2.16 3.33
CA LEU A 6 -7.56 2.00 1.87
C LEU A 6 -9.02 2.14 1.45
N CYS A 7 -9.93 1.64 2.29
CA CYS A 7 -11.37 1.73 2.08
C CYS A 7 -12.11 1.86 3.41
N SER A 8 -13.33 2.37 3.35
CA SER A 8 -14.25 2.42 4.48
C SER A 8 -15.03 1.10 4.63
N PRO A 9 -15.61 0.81 5.82
CA PRO A 9 -16.49 -0.34 5.98
C PRO A 9 -17.73 -0.32 5.06
N SER A 10 -18.17 0.86 4.62
CA SER A 10 -19.26 0.99 3.64
C SER A 10 -18.87 0.48 2.25
N ASP A 11 -17.61 0.62 1.85
CA ASP A 11 -17.13 0.19 0.54
C ASP A 11 -17.20 -1.34 0.40
N LEU A 12 -16.88 -2.06 1.49
CA LEU A 12 -16.96 -3.52 1.60
C LEU A 12 -18.38 -4.07 1.39
N ARG A 13 -19.41 -3.24 1.56
CA ARG A 13 -20.83 -3.63 1.43
C ARG A 13 -21.45 -3.18 0.11
N THR A 14 -20.74 -2.39 -0.68
CA THR A 14 -21.34 -1.67 -1.82
C THR A 14 -20.67 -2.00 -3.14
N TRP A 15 -19.34 -2.00 -3.22
CA TRP A 15 -18.65 -2.16 -4.51
C TRP A 15 -17.28 -2.83 -4.43
N VAL A 16 -16.62 -2.84 -3.27
CA VAL A 16 -15.30 -3.50 -3.10
C VAL A 16 -15.48 -5.00 -3.01
N THR A 17 -14.77 -5.73 -3.86
CA THR A 17 -14.69 -7.18 -3.85
C THR A 17 -13.49 -7.67 -3.05
N LEU A 18 -13.43 -8.98 -2.79
CA LEU A 18 -12.25 -9.59 -2.19
C LEU A 18 -11.00 -9.43 -3.09
N GLY A 19 -11.18 -9.45 -4.42
CA GLY A 19 -10.08 -9.22 -5.36
C GLY A 19 -9.49 -7.82 -5.22
N ASP A 20 -10.35 -6.81 -5.17
CA ASP A 20 -9.91 -5.42 -4.97
C ASP A 20 -9.13 -5.25 -3.66
N LEU A 21 -9.52 -5.94 -2.59
CA LEU A 21 -8.78 -5.90 -1.32
C LEU A 21 -7.38 -6.53 -1.42
N LEU A 22 -7.25 -7.63 -2.15
CA LEU A 22 -5.96 -8.29 -2.38
C LEU A 22 -5.06 -7.39 -3.21
N ASP A 23 -5.58 -6.80 -4.30
CA ASP A 23 -4.84 -5.88 -5.15
C ASP A 23 -4.37 -4.64 -4.38
N MET A 24 -5.23 -4.08 -3.52
CA MET A 24 -4.85 -2.96 -2.65
C MET A 24 -3.74 -3.33 -1.66
N HIS A 25 -3.75 -4.55 -1.11
CA HIS A 25 -2.70 -5.02 -0.21
C HIS A 25 -1.37 -5.18 -0.95
N GLU A 26 -1.38 -5.80 -2.13
CA GLU A 26 -0.18 -5.94 -2.97
C GLU A 26 0.40 -4.57 -3.36
N ALA A 27 -0.45 -3.59 -3.66
CA ALA A 27 -0.02 -2.23 -3.96
C ALA A 27 0.68 -1.56 -2.77
N LEU A 28 0.21 -1.80 -1.53
CA LEU A 28 0.87 -1.32 -0.32
C LEU A 28 2.24 -1.96 -0.11
N ASP A 29 2.33 -3.28 -0.28
CA ASP A 29 3.60 -4.01 -0.16
C ASP A 29 4.61 -3.50 -1.18
N LEU A 30 4.18 -3.28 -2.42
CA LEU A 30 5.02 -2.74 -3.48
C LEU A 30 5.50 -1.31 -3.17
N LYS A 31 4.62 -0.46 -2.62
CA LYS A 31 4.97 0.90 -2.21
C LYS A 31 6.00 0.89 -1.08
N ALA A 32 5.84 0.02 -0.09
CA ALA A 32 6.79 -0.14 1.01
C ALA A 32 8.16 -0.58 0.47
N PHE A 33 8.18 -1.61 -0.38
CA PHE A 33 9.40 -2.09 -1.02
C PHE A 33 10.10 -0.99 -1.84
N ALA A 34 9.35 -0.21 -2.62
CA ALA A 34 9.90 0.89 -3.41
C ALA A 34 10.51 1.99 -2.53
N ALA A 35 9.86 2.32 -1.41
CA ALA A 35 10.37 3.28 -0.44
C ALA A 35 11.68 2.80 0.20
N GLU A 36 11.73 1.53 0.63
CA GLU A 36 12.96 0.93 1.17
C GLU A 36 14.09 0.93 0.14
N LYS A 37 13.80 0.55 -1.11
CA LYS A 37 14.79 0.55 -2.19
C LYS A 37 15.34 1.95 -2.44
N ALA A 38 14.47 2.94 -2.51
CA ALA A 38 14.87 4.34 -2.71
C ALA A 38 15.78 4.84 -1.58
N GLU A 39 15.50 4.44 -0.34
CA GLU A 39 16.34 4.82 0.81
C GLU A 39 17.72 4.14 0.76
N ARG A 40 17.77 2.84 0.46
CA ARG A 40 19.05 2.11 0.26
C ARG A 40 19.91 2.74 -0.85
N GLU A 41 19.29 3.18 -1.95
CA GLU A 41 20.00 3.86 -3.04
C GLU A 41 20.54 5.24 -2.61
N ARG A 42 19.86 5.95 -1.72
CA ARG A 42 20.35 7.23 -1.16
C ARG A 42 21.52 7.01 -0.22
N GLU A 43 21.46 5.97 0.62
CA GLU A 43 22.53 5.60 1.53
C GLU A 43 23.80 5.19 0.77
N GLN A 44 23.68 4.41 -0.31
CA GLN A 44 24.82 3.99 -1.12
C GLN A 44 25.49 5.11 -1.93
N ARG A 45 24.81 6.24 -2.13
CA ARG A 45 25.32 7.41 -2.85
C ARG A 45 25.97 8.46 -1.94
N ARG A 46 25.90 8.27 -0.61
CA ARG A 46 26.61 9.09 0.38
C ARG A 46 27.97 8.48 0.70
#